data_AF-A0A954PEV7-F1
#
_entry.id   AF-A0A954PEV7-F1
#
_cell.length_a   1.000
_cell.length_b   1.000
_cell.length_c   1.000
_cell.angle_alpha   90.00
_cell.angle_beta   90.00
_cell.angle_gamma   90.00
#
_symmetry.space_group_name_H-M   'P 1'
#
loop_
_entity.id
_entity.type
_entity.pdbx_description
1 polymer ?
#
loop_
_entity_poly.entity_id
_entity_poly.type
_entity_poly.pdbx_seq_one_letter_code
_entity_poly.pdbx_strand_id
1 'polypeptide(L)'
;MTATIGFLSVRHHMEHGYFGGYLLVNYVARPLEFHCTMPVKPSRAQELLYGPTIDDFVCGEQIAKALTMKAKLTPQVVLTDCSAVLALSLVSKLPVAYLATSPDAEKCEQMRIPVSMGHCVKHLDAPEYRVDVPEQSDFTQQEFAELVQGIAPSFDLAEPFQRIVEALYEAHPVTRAA
;
A
#
# COMPACT_ATOMS: atom_id res chain seq x y z
N MET A 1 22.53 2.85 10.04
CA MET A 1 21.14 2.52 10.42
C MET A 1 20.58 1.66 9.30
N THR A 2 19.99 0.50 9.60
CA THR A 2 19.41 -0.36 8.55
C THR A 2 18.11 0.27 8.05
N ALA A 3 18.14 0.78 6.82
CA ALA A 3 16.97 1.31 6.13
C ALA A 3 15.85 0.26 6.13
N THR A 4 14.66 0.66 6.59
CA THR A 4 13.45 -0.16 6.61
C THR A 4 12.45 0.45 5.65
N ILE A 5 11.85 -0.37 4.78
CA ILE A 5 10.86 0.03 3.80
C ILE A 5 9.55 -0.67 4.15
N GLY A 6 8.45 0.09 4.16
CA GLY A 6 7.12 -0.46 4.36
C GLY A 6 6.44 -0.69 3.02
N PHE A 7 5.76 -1.82 2.87
CA PHE A 7 4.95 -2.16 1.69
C PHE A 7 3.52 -2.41 2.14
N LEU A 8 2.58 -1.69 1.57
CA LEU A 8 1.17 -1.74 1.96
C LEU A 8 0.31 -2.03 0.73
N SER A 9 -0.52 -3.05 0.83
CA SER A 9 -1.43 -3.44 -0.23
C SER A 9 -2.85 -3.57 0.30
N VAL A 10 -3.82 -3.09 -0.49
CA VAL A 10 -5.24 -3.24 -0.20
C VAL A 10 -5.94 -3.88 -1.39
N ARG A 11 -6.82 -4.85 -1.12
CA ARG A 11 -7.67 -5.51 -2.10
C ARG A 11 -9.13 -5.39 -1.70
N HIS A 12 -10.01 -5.15 -2.67
CA HIS A 12 -11.44 -5.13 -2.46
C HIS A 12 -12.08 -6.36 -3.08
N HIS A 13 -12.69 -7.18 -2.21
CA HIS A 13 -13.52 -8.31 -2.59
C HIS A 13 -14.99 -7.91 -2.55
N MET A 14 -15.74 -8.21 -3.61
CA MET A 14 -17.14 -7.77 -3.73
C MET A 14 -18.03 -8.22 -2.54
N GLU A 15 -17.88 -9.46 -2.09
CA GLU A 15 -18.69 -9.98 -0.99
C GLU A 15 -18.17 -9.68 0.42
N HIS A 16 -16.85 -9.57 0.60
CA HIS A 16 -16.23 -9.54 1.94
C HIS A 16 -15.65 -8.17 2.32
N GLY A 17 -15.61 -7.23 1.38
CA GLY A 17 -15.08 -5.89 1.58
C GLY A 17 -13.58 -5.85 1.37
N TYR A 18 -12.92 -4.96 2.10
CA TYR A 18 -11.53 -4.60 1.91
C TYR A 18 -10.61 -5.42 2.83
N PHE A 19 -9.47 -5.83 2.29
CA PHE A 19 -8.41 -6.53 3.01
C PHE A 19 -7.12 -5.74 2.86
N GLY A 20 -6.49 -5.41 3.98
CA GLY A 20 -5.20 -4.71 3.99
C GLY A 20 -4.09 -5.57 4.57
N GLY A 21 -2.94 -5.53 3.93
CA GLY A 21 -1.70 -6.11 4.44
C GLY A 21 -0.56 -5.10 4.42
N TYR A 22 0.31 -5.18 5.43
CA TYR A 22 1.45 -4.30 5.60
C TYR A 22 2.69 -5.11 6.00
N LEU A 23 3.70 -5.07 5.15
CA LEU A 23 4.96 -5.80 5.29
C LEU A 23 6.10 -4.80 5.43
N LEU A 24 6.86 -4.88 6.52
CA LEU A 24 8.11 -4.14 6.65
C LEU A 24 9.27 -5.06 6.30
N VAL A 25 10.19 -4.56 5.49
CA VAL A 25 11.41 -5.28 5.09
C VAL A 25 12.65 -4.42 5.26
N ASN A 26 13.80 -5.07 5.33
CA ASN A 26 15.09 -4.39 5.23
C ASN A 26 15.53 -4.20 3.78
N TYR A 27 16.69 -3.56 3.59
CA TYR A 27 17.31 -3.29 2.28
C TYR A 27 17.69 -4.55 1.46
N VAL A 28 17.61 -5.76 2.02
CA VAL A 28 17.84 -7.03 1.30
C VAL A 28 16.55 -7.87 1.16
N ALA A 29 15.38 -7.22 1.18
CA ALA A 29 14.04 -7.83 1.02
C ALA A 29 13.60 -8.81 2.13
N ARG A 30 14.32 -8.88 3.26
CA ARG A 30 13.94 -9.77 4.37
C ARG A 30 12.80 -9.15 5.19
N PRO A 31 11.69 -9.89 5.42
CA PRO A 31 10.64 -9.47 6.35
C PRO A 31 11.17 -9.19 7.73
N LEU A 32 10.69 -8.10 8.30
CA LEU A 32 10.92 -7.71 9.69
C LEU A 32 9.62 -7.82 10.49
N GLU A 33 8.51 -7.35 9.91
CA GLU A 33 7.18 -7.41 10.51
C GLU A 33 6.12 -7.60 9.42
N PHE A 34 5.03 -8.28 9.75
CA PHE A 34 3.85 -8.37 8.90
C PHE A 34 2.58 -8.17 9.74
N HIS A 35 1.68 -7.32 9.23
CA HIS A 35 0.37 -7.05 9.80
C HIS A 35 -0.70 -7.16 8.72
N CYS A 36 -1.87 -7.68 9.07
CA CYS A 36 -3.03 -7.66 8.20
C CYS A 36 -4.30 -7.29 8.97
N THR A 37 -5.31 -6.80 8.26
CA THR A 37 -6.64 -6.53 8.81
C THR A 37 -7.54 -7.76 8.64
N MET A 38 -8.53 -7.90 9.52
CA MET A 38 -9.75 -8.62 9.16
C MET A 38 -10.49 -7.86 8.03
N PRO A 39 -11.40 -8.52 7.27
CA PRO A 39 -12.19 -7.83 6.25
C PRO A 39 -12.91 -6.60 6.82
N VAL A 40 -12.77 -5.47 6.13
CA VAL A 40 -13.38 -4.19 6.48
C VAL A 40 -14.50 -3.90 5.50
N LYS A 41 -15.73 -3.71 5.99
CA LYS A 41 -16.86 -3.28 5.17
C LYS A 41 -17.29 -1.88 5.58
N PRO A 42 -17.31 -0.90 4.66
CA PRO A 42 -17.95 0.36 4.95
C PRO A 42 -19.44 0.13 5.22
N SER A 43 -19.99 0.87 6.17
CA SER A 43 -21.43 0.92 6.39
C SER A 43 -22.14 1.63 5.25
N ARG A 44 -23.44 1.36 5.08
CA ARG A 44 -24.27 2.07 4.10
C ARG A 44 -24.25 3.59 4.29
N ALA A 45 -24.19 4.06 5.53
CA ALA A 45 -24.07 5.49 5.81
C ALA A 45 -22.74 6.06 5.29
N GLN A 46 -21.62 5.35 5.47
CA GLN A 46 -20.32 5.76 4.94
C GLN A 46 -20.32 5.76 3.40
N GLU A 47 -20.87 4.74 2.75
CA GLU A 47 -21.00 4.71 1.29
C GLU A 47 -21.74 5.95 0.76
N LEU A 48 -22.83 6.34 1.42
CA LEU A 48 -23.63 7.50 1.02
C LEU A 48 -22.92 8.83 1.28
N LEU A 49 -22.19 8.95 2.40
CA LEU A 49 -21.56 10.20 2.82
C LEU A 49 -20.23 10.46 2.09
N TYR A 50 -19.41 9.42 1.90
CA TYR A 50 -18.13 9.55 1.21
C TYR A 50 -18.28 9.44 -0.31
N GLY A 51 -19.28 8.69 -0.80
CA GLY A 51 -19.56 8.58 -2.22
C GLY A 51 -18.31 8.17 -3.02
N PRO A 52 -17.86 8.97 -4.02
CA PRO A 52 -16.69 8.65 -4.83
C PRO A 52 -15.36 8.52 -4.07
N THR A 53 -15.24 9.08 -2.87
CA THR A 53 -13.99 9.03 -2.08
C THR A 53 -13.99 7.89 -1.06
N ILE A 54 -14.92 6.94 -1.16
CA ILE A 54 -15.01 5.82 -0.21
C ILE A 54 -13.75 4.96 -0.18
N ASP A 55 -13.12 4.73 -1.35
CA ASP A 55 -11.88 3.95 -1.44
C ASP A 55 -10.73 4.67 -0.71
N ASP A 56 -10.60 5.99 -0.84
CA ASP A 56 -9.58 6.79 -0.13
C ASP A 56 -9.76 6.70 1.39
N PHE A 57 -11.00 6.87 1.85
CA PHE A 57 -11.34 6.78 3.27
C PHE A 57 -11.06 5.38 3.83
N VAL A 58 -11.53 4.32 3.17
CA VAL A 58 -11.37 2.95 3.69
C VAL A 58 -9.91 2.50 3.59
N CYS A 59 -9.24 2.73 2.46
CA CYS A 59 -7.90 2.22 2.23
C CYS A 59 -6.83 3.03 2.95
N GLY A 60 -6.86 4.36 2.83
CA GLY A 60 -5.85 5.25 3.42
C GLY A 60 -6.14 5.61 4.87
N GLU A 61 -7.32 6.18 5.14
CA GLU A 61 -7.60 6.75 6.46
C GLU A 61 -7.92 5.71 7.54
N GLN A 62 -8.50 4.57 7.14
CA GLN A 62 -8.89 3.50 8.07
C GLN A 62 -7.87 2.35 8.07
N ILE A 63 -7.73 1.63 6.96
CA ILE A 63 -6.89 0.42 6.88
C ILE A 63 -5.41 0.78 7.03
N ALA A 64 -4.89 1.67 6.18
CA ALA A 64 -3.47 1.97 6.19
C ALA A 64 -3.01 2.63 7.49
N LYS A 65 -3.83 3.54 8.03
CA LYS A 65 -3.59 4.15 9.35
C LYS A 65 -3.53 3.09 10.45
N ALA A 66 -4.48 2.16 10.50
CA ALA A 66 -4.52 1.12 11.52
C ALA A 66 -3.30 0.18 11.44
N LEU A 67 -2.91 -0.23 10.23
CA LEU A 67 -1.75 -1.10 9.99
C LEU A 67 -0.44 -0.41 10.37
N THR A 68 -0.24 0.84 9.95
CA THR A 68 0.99 1.59 10.22
C THR A 68 1.13 1.99 11.69
N MET A 69 0.02 2.30 12.38
CA MET A 69 0.03 2.54 13.83
C MET A 69 0.37 1.29 14.66
N LYS A 70 0.08 0.10 14.14
CA LYS A 70 0.35 -1.17 14.83
C LYS A 70 1.82 -1.61 14.71
N ALA A 71 2.52 -1.14 13.67
CA ALA A 71 3.92 -1.48 13.45
C ALA A 71 4.82 -0.90 14.54
N LYS A 72 5.84 -1.66 14.94
CA LYS A 72 6.81 -1.21 15.95
C LYS A 72 7.98 -0.47 15.30
N LEU A 73 8.33 -0.86 14.08
CA LEU A 73 9.33 -0.21 13.25
C LEU A 73 8.71 0.93 12.45
N THR A 74 9.43 2.05 12.37
CA THR A 74 9.09 3.19 11.51
C THR A 74 9.87 3.08 10.20
N PRO A 75 9.22 2.89 9.04
CA PRO A 75 9.92 2.85 7.77
C PRO A 75 10.37 4.24 7.32
N GLN A 76 11.30 4.30 6.38
CA GLN A 76 11.65 5.54 5.69
C GLN A 76 10.52 6.02 4.78
N VAL A 77 9.83 5.08 4.13
CA VAL A 77 8.68 5.32 3.26
C VAL A 77 7.75 4.10 3.27
N VAL A 78 6.47 4.34 3.09
CA VAL A 78 5.47 3.31 2.79
C VAL A 78 5.20 3.31 1.28
N LEU A 79 5.63 2.27 0.59
CA LEU A 79 5.28 2.01 -0.80
C LEU A 79 3.92 1.30 -0.86
N THR A 80 3.07 1.68 -1.81
CA THR A 80 1.75 1.06 -2.03
C THR A 80 1.51 0.76 -3.50
N ASP A 81 0.81 -0.33 -3.80
CA ASP A 81 0.30 -0.67 -5.13
C ASP A 81 -1.19 -0.30 -5.31
N CYS A 82 -1.77 0.35 -4.30
CA CYS A 82 -3.14 0.83 -4.28
C CYS A 82 -3.12 2.35 -4.13
N SER A 83 -3.56 3.08 -5.15
CA SER A 83 -3.49 4.55 -5.15
C SER A 83 -4.38 5.19 -4.08
N ALA A 84 -5.49 4.54 -3.69
CA ALA A 84 -6.35 4.99 -2.59
C ALA A 84 -5.63 5.02 -1.22
N VAL A 85 -4.53 4.28 -1.05
CA VAL A 85 -3.72 4.31 0.18
C VAL A 85 -2.96 5.63 0.32
N LEU A 86 -2.79 6.42 -0.75
CA LEU A 86 -2.16 7.74 -0.67
C LEU A 86 -2.88 8.68 0.32
N ALA A 87 -4.17 8.45 0.60
CA ALA A 87 -4.94 9.18 1.62
C ALA A 87 -4.41 8.99 3.05
N LEU A 88 -3.52 8.02 3.29
CA LEU A 88 -2.75 7.91 4.53
C LEU A 88 -2.01 9.21 4.88
N SER A 89 -1.52 9.94 3.87
CA SER A 89 -0.85 11.23 4.05
C SER A 89 -1.69 12.29 4.76
N LEU A 90 -3.02 12.18 4.73
CA LEU A 90 -3.92 13.11 5.40
C LEU A 90 -4.00 12.86 6.91
N VAL A 91 -3.64 11.66 7.35
CA VAL A 91 -3.84 11.18 8.74
C VAL A 91 -2.56 10.64 9.40
N SER A 92 -1.43 10.70 8.70
CA SER A 92 -0.12 10.21 9.17
C SER A 92 1.01 11.09 8.64
N LYS A 93 2.10 11.16 9.40
CA LYS A 93 3.34 11.85 8.99
C LYS A 93 4.31 10.93 8.21
N LEU A 94 3.95 9.66 8.04
CA LEU A 94 4.78 8.73 7.28
C LEU A 94 4.77 9.11 5.79
N PRO A 95 5.94 9.20 5.15
CA PRO A 95 6.01 9.29 3.69
C PRO A 95 5.28 8.10 3.06
N VAL A 96 4.39 8.38 2.11
CA VAL A 96 3.66 7.36 1.33
C VAL A 96 3.83 7.63 -0.16
N ALA A 97 4.12 6.57 -0.90
CA ALA A 97 4.36 6.65 -2.34
C ALA A 97 3.69 5.47 -3.04
N TYR A 98 2.94 5.74 -4.10
CA TYR A 98 2.33 4.72 -4.94
C TYR A 98 3.37 4.26 -5.97
N LEU A 99 3.73 2.98 -5.95
CA LEU A 99 4.64 2.40 -6.94
C LEU A 99 3.87 2.10 -8.21
N ALA A 100 4.23 2.77 -9.31
CA ALA A 100 3.66 2.50 -10.61
C ALA A 100 4.15 1.15 -11.12
N THR A 101 3.45 0.07 -10.77
CA THR A 101 3.67 -1.27 -11.30
C THR A 101 2.90 -1.45 -12.61
N SER A 102 3.41 -2.27 -13.54
CA SER A 102 2.61 -2.64 -14.72
C SER A 102 1.34 -3.38 -14.28
N PRO A 103 0.19 -3.11 -14.91
CA PRO A 103 -1.11 -3.66 -14.49
C PRO A 103 -1.30 -5.17 -14.70
N ASP A 104 -0.26 -5.92 -15.08
CA ASP A 104 -0.35 -7.35 -15.43
C ASP A 104 -0.53 -8.30 -14.22
N ALA A 105 -0.94 -7.79 -13.06
CA ALA A 105 -1.18 -8.56 -11.83
C ALA A 105 -2.66 -8.79 -11.51
N GLU A 106 -3.58 -8.65 -12.47
CA GLU A 106 -4.99 -9.02 -12.28
C GLU A 106 -5.23 -10.51 -12.56
N LYS A 107 -4.79 -11.36 -11.63
CA LYS A 107 -5.21 -12.77 -11.58
C LYS A 107 -6.24 -12.98 -10.48
N CYS A 108 -7.44 -12.41 -10.63
CA CYS A 108 -8.70 -12.84 -9.98
C CYS A 108 -9.82 -11.86 -10.33
N GLU A 109 -10.85 -12.29 -11.07
CA GLU A 109 -12.02 -11.44 -11.43
C GLU A 109 -12.77 -10.88 -10.21
N GLN A 110 -12.59 -11.48 -9.03
CA GLN A 110 -13.35 -11.15 -7.80
C GLN A 110 -12.65 -10.15 -6.88
N MET A 111 -11.37 -9.85 -7.10
CA MET A 111 -10.63 -8.87 -6.30
C MET A 111 -10.10 -7.75 -7.19
N ARG A 112 -10.54 -6.52 -6.89
CA ARG A 112 -10.02 -5.32 -7.53
C ARG A 112 -9.03 -4.59 -6.64
N ILE A 113 -8.12 -3.84 -7.25
CA ILE A 113 -7.32 -2.84 -6.56
C ILE A 113 -8.17 -1.56 -6.44
N PRO A 114 -8.41 -1.04 -5.23
CA PRO A 114 -9.08 0.25 -5.05
C PRO A 114 -8.28 1.39 -5.69
N VAL A 115 -8.97 2.34 -6.29
CA VAL A 115 -8.34 3.48 -6.96
C VAL A 115 -8.80 4.79 -6.34
N SER A 116 -7.88 5.74 -6.24
CA SER A 116 -8.22 7.10 -5.84
C SER A 116 -8.79 7.91 -7.01
N MET A 117 -9.75 8.80 -6.72
CA MET A 117 -10.34 9.72 -7.68
C MET A 117 -9.97 11.20 -7.41
N GLY A 118 -9.20 11.49 -6.36
CA GLY A 118 -9.11 12.86 -5.81
C GLY A 118 -7.70 13.38 -5.51
N HIS A 119 -6.64 12.62 -5.77
CA HIS A 119 -5.30 12.99 -5.35
C HIS A 119 -4.55 13.81 -6.42
N CYS A 120 -4.13 15.03 -6.07
CA CYS A 120 -3.05 15.71 -6.79
C CYS A 120 -1.72 15.04 -6.40
N VAL A 121 -1.01 14.51 -7.40
CA VAL A 121 0.25 13.80 -7.20
C VAL A 121 1.37 14.40 -8.04
N LYS A 122 2.59 14.24 -7.56
CA LYS A 122 3.83 14.48 -8.30
C LYS A 122 4.59 13.17 -8.48
N HIS A 123 5.31 13.06 -9.58
CA HIS A 123 6.08 11.87 -9.94
C HIS A 123 7.52 11.98 -9.45
N LEU A 124 8.04 10.88 -8.92
CA LEU A 124 9.46 10.70 -8.64
C LEU A 124 9.97 9.50 -9.45
N ASP A 125 11.11 9.67 -10.13
CA ASP A 125 11.67 8.67 -11.03
C ASP A 125 13.01 8.12 -10.50
N ALA A 126 13.23 6.83 -10.66
CA ALA A 126 14.51 6.15 -10.50
C ALA A 126 14.71 5.24 -11.72
N PRO A 127 15.93 4.73 -12.00
CA PRO A 127 16.22 4.05 -13.27
C PRO A 127 15.20 2.98 -13.70
N GLU A 128 14.66 2.21 -12.74
CA GLU A 128 13.72 1.11 -13.00
C GLU A 128 12.36 1.29 -12.33
N TYR A 129 12.16 2.39 -11.58
CA TYR A 129 10.97 2.60 -10.78
C TYR A 129 10.44 4.01 -10.92
N ARG A 130 9.12 4.14 -10.92
CA ARG A 130 8.43 5.41 -10.77
C ARG A 130 7.48 5.29 -9.59
N VAL A 131 7.45 6.33 -8.77
CA VAL A 131 6.43 6.47 -7.72
C VAL A 131 5.66 7.77 -7.85
N ASP A 132 4.40 7.73 -7.47
CA ASP A 132 3.55 8.90 -7.33
C ASP A 132 3.41 9.22 -5.84
N VAL A 133 3.68 10.46 -5.46
CA VAL A 133 3.51 10.92 -4.09
C VAL A 133 2.47 12.04 -4.05
N PRO A 134 1.75 12.23 -2.93
CA PRO A 134 0.90 13.40 -2.76
C PRO A 134 1.69 14.69 -3.00
N GLU A 135 1.07 15.70 -3.62
CA GLU A 135 1.73 16.97 -3.96
C GLU A 135 2.46 17.58 -2.75
N GLN A 136 1.80 17.53 -1.59
CA GLN A 136 2.27 18.06 -0.30
C GLN A 136 3.27 17.14 0.43
N SER A 137 3.69 16.03 -0.17
CA SER A 137 4.66 15.11 0.43
C SER A 137 6.04 15.76 0.51
N ASP A 138 6.68 15.63 1.67
CA ASP A 138 8.07 16.01 1.88
C ASP A 138 9.05 15.00 1.28
N PHE A 139 8.57 13.82 0.85
CA PHE A 139 9.41 12.80 0.20
C PHE A 139 9.87 13.26 -1.17
N THR A 140 11.18 13.36 -1.34
CA THR A 140 11.82 14.00 -2.49
C THR A 140 12.35 13.00 -3.51
N GLN A 141 12.58 13.52 -4.72
CA GLN A 141 13.29 12.82 -5.80
C GLN A 141 14.64 12.26 -5.36
N GLN A 142 15.38 13.00 -4.53
CA GLN A 142 16.70 12.57 -4.04
C GLN A 142 16.57 11.42 -3.05
N GLU A 143 15.65 11.51 -2.07
CA GLU A 143 15.43 10.43 -1.10
C GLU A 143 14.95 9.15 -1.78
N PHE A 144 14.11 9.26 -2.80
CA PHE A 144 13.68 8.09 -3.58
C PHE A 144 14.85 7.45 -4.35
N ALA A 145 15.69 8.25 -5.00
CA ALA A 145 16.88 7.77 -5.69
C ALA A 145 17.88 7.09 -4.74
N GLU A 146 18.11 7.68 -3.56
CA GLU A 146 18.97 7.11 -2.52
C GLU A 146 18.43 5.78 -1.97
N LEU A 147 17.11 5.69 -1.77
CA LEU A 147 16.45 4.45 -1.35
C LEU A 147 16.66 3.33 -2.39
N VAL A 148 16.42 3.62 -3.68
CA VAL A 148 16.58 2.64 -4.77
C VAL A 148 18.05 2.23 -4.95
N GLN A 149 19.00 3.15 -4.76
CA GLN A 149 20.43 2.80 -4.78
C GLN A 149 20.87 1.99 -3.55
N GLY A 150 20.17 2.14 -2.43
CA GLY A 150 20.50 1.51 -1.15
C GLY A 150 19.99 0.08 -0.97
N ILE A 151 19.04 -0.37 -1.80
CA ILE A 151 18.54 -1.75 -1.77
C ILE A 151 19.49 -2.72 -2.50
N ALA A 152 19.41 -4.01 -2.16
CA ALA A 152 20.19 -5.03 -2.84
C ALA A 152 19.83 -5.08 -4.34
N PRO A 153 20.79 -5.35 -5.24
CA PRO A 153 20.53 -5.42 -6.68
C PRO A 153 19.46 -6.45 -7.10
N SER A 154 19.23 -7.47 -6.28
CA SER A 154 18.21 -8.49 -6.52
C SER A 154 16.85 -8.15 -5.91
N PHE A 155 16.71 -6.99 -5.25
CA PHE A 155 15.49 -6.61 -4.57
C PHE A 155 14.56 -5.87 -5.54
N ASP A 156 13.56 -6.59 -6.05
CA ASP A 156 12.43 -6.03 -6.79
C ASP A 156 11.41 -5.38 -5.84
N LEU A 157 11.12 -4.08 -6.00
CA LEU A 157 10.16 -3.36 -5.16
C LEU A 157 8.70 -3.78 -5.41
N ALA A 158 8.38 -4.46 -6.51
CA ALA A 158 7.04 -4.96 -6.77
C ALA A 158 6.76 -6.31 -6.06
N GLU A 159 7.78 -7.14 -5.87
CA GLU A 159 7.68 -8.49 -5.29
C GLU A 159 7.03 -8.52 -3.89
N PRO A 160 7.33 -7.59 -2.96
CA PRO A 160 6.69 -7.56 -1.65
C PRO A 160 5.16 -7.47 -1.69
N PHE A 161 4.58 -6.82 -2.70
CA PHE A 161 3.12 -6.76 -2.85
C PHE A 161 2.52 -8.13 -3.16
N GLN A 162 3.20 -8.94 -3.97
CA GLN A 162 2.77 -10.31 -4.28
C GLN A 162 2.73 -11.15 -3.00
N ARG A 163 3.78 -11.07 -2.17
CA ARG A 163 3.84 -11.75 -0.88
C ARG A 163 2.73 -11.32 0.08
N ILE A 164 2.41 -10.02 0.11
CA ILE A 164 1.30 -9.51 0.91
C ILE A 164 -0.01 -10.14 0.44
N VAL A 165 -0.26 -10.16 -0.86
CA VAL A 165 -1.46 -10.74 -1.45
C VAL A 165 -1.57 -12.23 -1.11
N GLU A 166 -0.50 -13.01 -1.31
CA GLU A 166 -0.46 -14.43 -0.94
C GLU A 166 -0.74 -14.66 0.55
N ALA A 167 -0.13 -13.85 1.43
CA ALA A 167 -0.35 -13.93 2.87
C ALA A 167 -1.80 -13.56 3.26
N LEU A 168 -2.42 -12.58 2.57
CA LEU A 168 -3.83 -12.24 2.77
C LEU A 168 -4.74 -13.42 2.37
N TYR A 169 -4.42 -14.10 1.26
CA TYR A 169 -5.13 -15.30 0.83
C TYR A 169 -5.01 -16.46 1.82
N GLU A 170 -3.87 -16.58 2.50
CA GLU A 170 -3.67 -17.60 3.54
C GLU A 170 -4.35 -17.25 4.85
N ALA A 171 -4.28 -16.00 5.29
CA ALA A 171 -4.91 -15.55 6.52
C ALA A 171 -6.45 -15.53 6.44
N HIS A 172 -7.03 -15.40 5.25
CA HIS A 172 -8.47 -15.28 5.03
C HIS A 172 -8.96 -16.35 4.05
N PRO A 173 -9.32 -17.56 4.53
CA PRO A 173 -9.77 -18.68 3.68
C PRO A 173 -10.94 -18.32 2.75
N VAL A 174 -11.71 -17.32 3.13
CA VAL A 174 -12.84 -16.77 2.39
C VAL A 174 -12.43 -16.25 0.99
N THR A 175 -11.17 -15.84 0.82
CA THR A 175 -10.61 -15.39 -0.46
C THR A 175 -10.17 -16.53 -1.38
N ARG A 176 -10.15 -17.79 -0.90
CA ARG A 176 -9.76 -18.98 -1.68
C ARG A 176 -10.93 -19.72 -2.33
N ALA A 177 -12.16 -19.46 -1.90
CA ALA A 177 -13.37 -20.17 -2.33
C ALA A 177 -14.01 -19.59 -3.61
N ALA A 178 -13.22 -18.82 -4.37
CA ALA A 178 -13.59 -18.02 -5.53
C ALA A 178 -13.31 -18.74 -6.85
#